data_AF-A0A023WZT9-F1
#
_entry.id   AF-A0A023WZT9-F1
#
_cell.length_a   1.000
_cell.length_b   1.000
_cell.length_c   1.000
_cell.angle_alpha   90.00
_cell.angle_beta   90.00
_cell.angle_gamma   90.00
#
_symmetry.space_group_name_H-M   'P 1'
#
loop_
_entity.id
_entity.type
_entity.pdbx_description
1 polymer ?
#
loop_
_entity_poly.entity_id
_entity_poly.type
_entity_poly.pdbx_seq_one_letter_code
_entity_poly.pdbx_strand_id
1 'polypeptide(L)'
;MEEMDGRDRLSGKEEQEGKLFLYATGELEGDEALSFERELAASPELRRELERYERLVVLLRAAAEEEIRAPGSLSGRVNRRVAISSYLKAATGLVEGVLGMYGRAVLYYLRTL
;
A
#
# COMPACT_ATOMS: atom_id res chain seq x y z
N MET A 1 5.29 -26.53 23.41
CA MET A 1 4.82 -25.15 23.67
C MET A 1 5.94 -24.21 23.20
N GLU A 2 6.20 -24.18 21.89
CA GLU A 2 7.47 -23.65 21.33
C GLU A 2 7.32 -22.98 19.94
N GLU A 3 6.10 -22.70 19.49
CA GLU A 3 5.82 -22.05 18.18
C GLU A 3 5.43 -20.56 18.28
N MET A 4 5.39 -19.99 19.49
CA MET A 4 5.00 -18.57 19.70
C MET A 4 6.15 -17.56 19.52
N ASP A 5 7.41 -17.97 19.58
CA ASP A 5 8.57 -17.05 19.62
C ASP A 5 9.03 -16.57 18.22
N GLY A 6 8.72 -17.33 17.16
CA GLY A 6 9.18 -16.99 15.80
C GLY A 6 8.37 -15.87 15.12
N ARG A 7 7.06 -15.79 15.38
CA ARG A 7 6.17 -14.81 14.73
C ARG A 7 6.34 -13.39 15.26
N ASP A 8 6.52 -13.25 16.57
CA ASP A 8 6.71 -11.93 17.20
C ASP A 8 8.05 -11.28 16.79
N ARG A 9 9.10 -12.09 16.62
CA ARG A 9 10.41 -11.60 16.15
C ARG A 9 10.39 -11.14 14.69
N LEU A 10 9.64 -11.83 13.84
CA LEU A 10 9.46 -11.44 12.44
C LEU A 10 8.66 -10.13 12.35
N SER A 11 7.60 -9.99 13.14
CA SER A 11 6.82 -8.76 13.21
C SER A 11 7.66 -7.56 13.67
N GLY A 12 8.51 -7.74 14.69
CA GLY A 12 9.39 -6.66 15.16
C GLY A 12 10.44 -6.26 14.13
N LYS A 13 10.95 -7.21 13.35
CA LYS A 13 11.92 -6.93 12.27
C LYS A 13 11.27 -6.19 11.10
N GLU A 14 10.07 -6.61 10.67
CA GLU A 14 9.32 -5.95 9.60
C GLU A 14 8.94 -4.51 10.00
N GLU A 15 8.54 -4.31 11.26
CA GLU A 15 8.25 -2.98 11.79
C GLU A 15 9.51 -2.10 11.82
N GLN A 16 10.65 -2.66 12.22
CA GLN A 16 11.93 -1.95 12.23
C GLN A 16 12.38 -1.57 10.81
N GLU A 17 12.24 -2.47 9.83
CA GLU A 17 12.52 -2.18 8.42
C GLU A 17 11.60 -1.08 7.87
N GLY A 18 10.32 -1.08 8.25
CA GLY A 18 9.37 -0.03 7.89
C GLY A 18 9.76 1.34 8.44
N LYS A 19 10.12 1.42 9.73
CA LYS A 19 10.61 2.66 10.36
C LYS A 19 11.90 3.17 9.70
N LEU A 20 12.78 2.26 9.31
CA LEU A 20 14.05 2.59 8.67
C LEU A 20 13.85 3.20 7.28
N PHE A 21 12.91 2.68 6.50
CA PHE A 21 12.51 3.28 5.23
C PHE A 21 11.91 4.68 5.42
N LEU A 22 10.94 4.82 6.34
CA LEU A 22 10.27 6.10 6.61
C LEU A 22 11.26 7.16 7.13
N TYR A 23 12.21 6.77 7.98
CA TYR A 23 13.25 7.68 8.46
C TYR A 23 14.18 8.10 7.31
N ALA A 24 14.60 7.16 6.44
CA ALA A 24 15.46 7.46 5.29
C ALA A 24 14.78 8.35 4.23
N THR A 25 13.46 8.26 4.06
CA THR A 25 12.71 9.15 3.16
C THR A 25 12.40 10.52 3.79
N GLY A 26 12.56 10.66 5.10
CA GLY A 26 12.19 11.84 5.88
C GLY A 26 10.71 11.91 6.23
N GLU A 27 9.99 10.79 6.14
CA GLU A 27 8.55 10.68 6.42
C GLU A 27 8.26 10.22 7.88
N LEU A 28 9.28 9.82 8.63
CA LEU A 28 9.14 9.54 10.07
C LEU A 28 9.24 10.86 10.85
N GLU A 29 8.18 11.20 11.59
CA GLU A 29 8.06 12.50 12.27
C GLU A 29 7.81 12.37 13.78
N GLY A 30 8.04 13.46 14.51
CA GLY A 30 7.65 13.61 15.91
C GLY A 30 8.33 12.62 16.86
N ASP A 31 7.55 12.08 17.79
CA ASP A 31 8.04 11.21 18.86
C ASP A 31 8.58 9.87 18.34
N GLU A 32 8.05 9.38 17.22
CA GLU A 32 8.52 8.14 16.59
C GLU A 32 9.94 8.31 16.01
N ALA A 33 10.22 9.45 15.39
CA ALA A 33 11.56 9.77 14.89
C ALA A 33 12.57 9.87 16.05
N LEU A 34 12.21 10.55 17.14
CA LEU A 34 13.06 10.67 18.33
C LEU A 34 13.33 9.32 19.01
N SER A 35 12.33 8.44 19.03
CA SER A 35 12.52 7.07 19.53
C SER A 35 13.49 6.29 18.65
N PHE A 36 13.31 6.36 17.33
CA PHE A 36 14.15 5.66 16.38
C PHE A 36 15.59 6.17 16.37
N GLU A 37 15.82 7.46 16.60
CA GLU A 37 17.16 8.03 16.78
C GLU A 37 17.90 7.44 17.99
N ARG A 38 17.19 7.17 19.09
CA ARG A 38 17.77 6.50 20.26
C ARG A 38 18.14 5.05 19.93
N GLU A 39 17.32 4.36 19.16
CA GLU A 39 17.61 2.99 18.68
C GLU A 39 18.83 2.98 17.75
N LEU A 40 18.93 3.94 16.82
CA LEU A 40 20.09 4.13 15.95
C LEU A 40 21.37 4.43 16.75
N ALA A 41 21.27 5.26 17.79
CA ALA A 41 22.40 5.55 18.66
C ALA A 41 22.90 4.29 19.40
N ALA A 42 21.98 3.40 19.76
CA ALA A 42 22.29 2.17 20.48
C ALA A 42 22.84 1.04 19.59
N SER A 43 22.50 1.01 18.28
CA SER A 43 22.93 -0.06 17.37
C SER A 43 23.79 0.45 16.19
N PRO A 44 25.10 0.14 16.15
CA PRO A 44 25.93 0.42 14.97
C PRO A 44 25.50 -0.37 13.73
N GLU A 45 24.91 -1.55 13.88
CA GLU A 45 24.37 -2.34 12.77
C GLU A 45 23.20 -1.63 12.10
N LEU A 46 22.28 -1.09 12.90
CA LEU A 46 21.12 -0.36 12.40
C LEU A 46 21.52 0.90 11.64
N ARG A 47 22.55 1.61 12.10
CA ARG A 47 23.12 2.77 11.38
C ARG A 47 23.68 2.38 10.00
N ARG A 48 24.36 1.23 9.89
CA ARG A 48 24.85 0.73 8.60
C ARG A 48 23.71 0.37 7.65
N GLU A 49 22.60 -0.14 8.19
CA GLU A 49 21.40 -0.39 7.39
C GLU A 49 20.76 0.92 6.92
N LEU A 50 20.65 1.91 7.80
CA LEU A 50 20.17 3.25 7.44
C LEU A 50 20.99 3.86 6.31
N GLU A 51 22.33 3.81 6.38
CA GLU A 51 23.20 4.30 5.30
C GLU A 51 22.93 3.59 3.96
N ARG A 52 22.57 2.31 3.97
CA ARG A 52 22.19 1.59 2.73
C ARG A 52 20.88 2.10 2.17
N TYR A 53 19.89 2.31 3.03
CA TYR A 53 18.58 2.83 2.64
C TYR A 53 18.68 4.27 2.14
N GLU A 54 19.47 5.13 2.77
CA GLU A 54 19.71 6.50 2.31
C GLU A 54 20.31 6.51 0.89
N ARG A 55 21.30 5.65 0.62
CA ARG A 55 21.87 5.51 -0.74
C ARG A 55 20.81 5.03 -1.74
N LEU A 56 19.98 4.07 -1.36
CA LEU A 56 18.89 3.59 -2.20
C LEU A 56 17.88 4.72 -2.50
N VAL A 57 17.49 5.49 -1.49
CA VAL A 57 16.57 6.63 -1.65
C VAL A 57 17.15 7.68 -2.59
N VAL A 58 18.45 8.00 -2.47
CA VAL A 58 19.12 8.91 -3.40
C VAL A 58 19.08 8.39 -4.84
N LEU A 59 19.36 7.11 -5.06
CA LEU A 59 19.28 6.50 -6.39
C LEU A 59 17.85 6.50 -6.95
N LEU A 60 16.84 6.22 -6.11
CA LEU A 60 15.44 6.27 -6.51
C LEU A 60 15.00 7.69 -6.87
N ARG A 61 15.42 8.69 -6.10
CA ARG A 61 15.16 10.10 -6.42
C ARG A 61 15.81 10.51 -7.74
N ALA A 62 17.07 10.14 -7.95
CA ALA A 62 17.75 10.39 -9.23
C ALA A 62 17.05 9.71 -10.42
N ALA A 63 16.59 8.46 -10.25
CA ALA A 63 15.83 7.75 -11.27
C ALA A 63 14.42 8.34 -11.50
N ALA A 64 13.80 8.93 -10.47
CA ALA A 64 12.51 9.61 -10.59
C ALA A 64 12.62 10.98 -11.29
N GLU A 65 13.76 11.65 -11.14
CA GLU A 65 14.08 12.90 -11.85
C GLU A 65 14.38 12.67 -13.34
N GLU A 66 14.81 11.46 -13.72
CA GLU A 66 14.89 11.09 -15.13
C GLU A 66 13.48 11.13 -15.73
N GLU A 67 13.28 12.05 -16.68
CA GLU A 67 12.01 12.22 -17.38
C GLU A 67 11.73 10.98 -18.26
N ILE A 68 11.13 9.94 -17.67
CA ILE A 68 10.70 8.75 -18.41
C ILE A 68 9.58 9.18 -19.34
N ARG A 69 9.93 9.52 -20.60
CA ARG A 69 8.95 9.74 -21.65
C ARG A 69 8.14 8.46 -21.83
N ALA A 70 6.91 8.46 -21.32
CA ALA A 70 5.97 7.39 -21.57
C ALA A 70 5.87 7.17 -23.09
N PRO A 71 5.97 5.93 -23.59
CA PRO A 71 5.75 5.64 -25.00
C PRO A 71 4.40 6.23 -25.40
N GLY A 72 4.29 6.96 -26.51
CA GLY A 72 3.04 7.66 -26.89
C GLY A 72 1.81 6.73 -26.95
N SER A 73 2.02 5.42 -27.12
CA SER A 73 0.98 4.39 -27.06
C SER A 73 0.47 4.02 -25.65
N LEU A 74 1.17 4.41 -24.58
CA LEU A 74 0.89 3.97 -23.21
C LEU A 74 -0.40 4.61 -22.68
N SER A 75 -0.57 5.91 -22.90
CA SER A 75 -1.77 6.65 -22.49
C SER A 75 -3.05 6.09 -23.11
N GLY A 76 -2.98 5.67 -24.38
CA GLY A 76 -4.11 5.02 -25.08
C GLY A 76 -4.48 3.66 -24.49
N ARG A 77 -3.49 2.86 -24.05
CA ARG A 77 -3.74 1.55 -23.43
C ARG A 77 -4.25 1.67 -21.99
N VAL A 78 -3.72 2.61 -21.22
CA VAL A 78 -4.17 2.88 -19.84
C VAL A 78 -5.61 3.40 -19.85
N ASN A 79 -5.94 4.38 -20.70
CA ASN A 79 -7.31 4.90 -20.81
C ASN A 79 -8.30 3.81 -21.19
N ARG A 80 -7.95 2.91 -22.12
CA ARG A 80 -8.80 1.77 -22.47
C ARG A 80 -9.04 0.84 -21.29
N ARG A 81 -7.98 0.53 -20.53
CA ARG A 81 -8.06 -0.40 -19.40
C ARG A 81 -8.86 0.19 -18.23
N VAL A 82 -8.67 1.48 -17.95
CA VAL A 82 -9.45 2.21 -16.94
C VAL A 82 -10.92 2.29 -17.34
N ALA A 83 -11.22 2.66 -18.59
CA ALA A 83 -12.59 2.73 -19.10
C ALA A 83 -13.32 1.37 -19.07
N ILE A 84 -12.63 0.28 -19.39
CA ILE A 84 -13.20 -1.07 -19.28
C ILE A 84 -13.47 -1.40 -17.82
N SER A 85 -12.55 -1.10 -16.90
CA SER A 85 -12.73 -1.40 -15.48
C SER A 85 -13.84 -0.59 -14.81
N SER A 86 -13.99 0.69 -15.17
CA SER A 86 -15.07 1.54 -14.66
C SER A 86 -16.42 1.13 -15.23
N TYR A 87 -16.48 0.75 -16.50
CA TYR A 87 -17.71 0.21 -17.11
C TYR A 87 -18.13 -1.12 -16.48
N LEU A 88 -17.17 -2.03 -16.21
CA LEU A 88 -17.45 -3.30 -15.55
C LEU A 88 -18.02 -3.08 -14.14
N LYS A 89 -17.41 -2.16 -13.38
CA LYS A 89 -17.84 -1.82 -12.02
C LYS A 89 -19.22 -1.14 -11.99
N ALA A 90 -19.50 -0.30 -12.98
CA ALA A 90 -20.82 0.31 -13.15
C ALA A 90 -21.89 -0.73 -13.53
N ALA A 91 -21.54 -1.68 -14.40
CA ALA A 91 -22.43 -2.76 -14.82
C ALA A 91 -22.77 -3.71 -13.66
N THR A 92 -21.80 -4.06 -12.81
CA THR A 92 -22.06 -4.88 -11.62
C THR A 92 -22.97 -4.18 -10.61
N GLY A 93 -22.77 -2.87 -10.39
CA GLY A 93 -23.64 -2.09 -9.50
C GLY A 93 -25.08 -1.96 -10.00
N LEU A 94 -25.27 -1.86 -11.33
CA LEU A 94 -26.61 -1.87 -11.95
C LEU A 94 -27.29 -3.23 -11.79
N VAL A 95 -26.58 -4.32 -12.02
CA VAL A 95 -27.12 -5.68 -11.88
C VAL A 95 -27.50 -5.97 -10.43
N GLU A 96 -26.67 -5.60 -9.45
CA GLU A 96 -26.99 -5.74 -8.02
C GLU A 96 -28.18 -4.88 -7.61
N GLY A 97 -28.26 -3.63 -8.08
CA GLY A 97 -29.39 -2.75 -7.79
C GLY A 97 -30.71 -3.28 -8.36
N VAL A 98 -30.68 -3.84 -9.56
CA VAL A 98 -31.83 -4.43 -10.23
C VAL A 98 -32.27 -5.73 -9.53
N LEU A 99 -31.36 -6.68 -9.30
CA LEU A 99 -31.65 -7.92 -8.56
C LEU A 99 -32.12 -7.64 -7.13
N GLY A 100 -31.55 -6.64 -6.47
CA GLY A 100 -31.97 -6.20 -5.14
C GLY A 100 -33.40 -5.66 -5.13
N MET A 101 -33.79 -4.86 -6.13
CA MET A 101 -35.16 -4.35 -6.26
C MET A 101 -36.17 -5.46 -6.57
N TYR A 102 -35.86 -6.35 -7.52
CA TYR A 102 -36.76 -7.46 -7.86
C TYR A 102 -36.86 -8.49 -6.73
N GLY A 103 -35.75 -8.85 -6.09
CA GLY A 103 -35.74 -9.77 -4.95
C GLY A 103 -36.54 -9.23 -3.76
N ARG A 104 -36.41 -7.92 -3.48
CA ARG A 104 -37.17 -7.26 -2.41
C ARG A 104 -38.67 -7.19 -2.72
N ALA A 105 -39.06 -7.00 -3.98
CA ALA A 105 -40.45 -7.06 -4.41
C ALA A 105 -41.07 -8.45 -4.24
N VAL A 106 -40.33 -9.52 -4.60
CA VAL A 106 -40.77 -10.92 -4.42
C VAL A 106 -40.95 -11.26 -2.93
N LEU A 107 -39.99 -10.88 -2.08
CA LEU A 107 -40.09 -11.07 -0.63
C LEU A 107 -41.27 -10.30 -0.02
N TYR A 108 -41.56 -9.10 -0.51
CA TYR A 108 -42.70 -8.33 -0.06
C TYR A 108 -44.02 -9.05 -0.39
N TYR A 109 -44.13 -9.59 -1.60
CA TYR A 109 -45.30 -10.34 -2.06
C TYR A 109 -45.53 -11.64 -1.28
N LEU A 110 -44.45 -12.35 -0.95
CA LEU A 110 -44.52 -13.58 -0.14
C LEU A 110 -44.84 -13.31 1.34
N ARG A 111 -44.49 -12.15 1.88
CA ARG A 111 -44.79 -11.75 3.26
C ARG A 111 -46.22 -11.21 3.45
N THR A 112 -46.89 -10.84 2.36
CA THR A 112 -48.27 -10.32 2.38
C THR A 112 -49.32 -11.38 2.07
N LEU A 113 -48.92 -12.63 1.84
CA LEU A 113 -49.77 -13.82 1.96
C LEU A 113 -49.74 -14.34 3.40
#